data_AF-A0A956X6I3-F1
#
_entry.id   AF-A0A956X6I3-F1
#
_cell.length_a   1.000
_cell.length_b   1.000
_cell.length_c   1.000
_cell.angle_alpha   90.00
_cell.angle_beta   90.00
_cell.angle_gamma   90.00
#
_symmetry.space_group_name_H-M   'P 1'
#
loop_
_entity.id
_entity.type
_entity.pdbx_description
1 polymer ?
#
loop_
_entity_poly.entity_id
_entity_poly.type
_entity_poly.pdbx_seq_one_letter_code
_entity_poly.pdbx_strand_id
1 'polypeptide(L)'
;DLNGQMDSPAAQDPEIQLKLQQVAVETNREYAALLGINQSTAVTCVKPSGNSSQLLNSSSGLHARWANYYIRNVRVGAHSPVCKVLQDAGVPMDPENGQTRDNANTWVVHFPVKSPEGAQTRNDRTALEQCDFWLQNKVNYTEHNPSVTITYQQDEVLDIIRWIWEHQDKIGGMAFLPSFDAQYDQMPYVEIGKDEYEQLAAKFPEIDFSKIYRYEEEDLTTAAQEFACLSGQCDI
;
A
#
# COMPACT_ATOMS: atom_id res chain seq x y z
N ASP A 1 11.62 -7.38 2.32
CA ASP A 1 10.42 -6.62 2.73
C ASP A 1 9.45 -7.59 3.39
N LEU A 2 8.79 -7.20 4.49
CA LEU A 2 7.78 -8.01 5.19
C LEU A 2 6.42 -7.31 5.07
N ASN A 3 5.62 -7.76 4.10
CA ASN A 3 4.33 -7.15 3.71
C ASN A 3 3.14 -7.87 4.36
N GLY A 4 1.98 -7.22 4.44
CA GLY A 4 0.74 -7.87 4.88
C GLY A 4 0.68 -8.19 6.38
N GLN A 5 1.44 -7.47 7.20
CA GLN A 5 1.61 -7.86 8.60
C GLN A 5 0.30 -7.82 9.39
N MET A 6 -0.60 -6.90 9.05
CA MET A 6 -1.87 -6.73 9.77
C MET A 6 -2.90 -7.83 9.46
N ASP A 7 -2.65 -8.67 8.45
CA ASP A 7 -3.50 -9.83 8.16
C ASP A 7 -2.90 -11.16 8.64
N SER A 8 -1.73 -11.14 9.28
CA SER A 8 -1.01 -12.36 9.67
C SER A 8 -0.50 -12.25 11.10
N PRO A 9 -1.09 -13.00 12.06
CA PRO A 9 -0.61 -13.05 13.43
C PRO A 9 0.86 -13.45 13.53
N ALA A 10 1.31 -14.36 12.66
CA ALA A 10 2.71 -14.78 12.61
C ALA A 10 3.65 -13.63 12.20
N ALA A 11 3.22 -12.73 11.31
CA ALA A 11 4.01 -11.59 10.90
C ALA A 11 4.01 -10.46 11.95
N GLN A 12 3.09 -10.50 12.92
CA GLN A 12 3.04 -9.58 14.07
C GLN A 12 3.84 -10.09 15.27
N ASP A 13 4.30 -11.33 15.25
CA ASP A 13 5.07 -11.91 16.36
C ASP A 13 6.53 -11.40 16.31
N PRO A 14 7.02 -10.72 17.36
CA PRO A 14 8.38 -10.19 17.39
C PRO A 14 9.46 -11.27 17.33
N GLU A 15 9.22 -12.48 17.85
CA GLU A 15 10.18 -13.58 17.74
C GLU A 15 10.28 -14.10 16.31
N ILE A 16 9.17 -14.15 15.59
CA ILE A 16 9.15 -14.55 14.18
C ILE A 16 9.84 -13.47 13.34
N GLN A 17 9.54 -12.20 13.59
CA GLN A 17 10.21 -11.05 12.97
C GLN A 17 11.74 -11.16 13.11
N LEU A 18 12.23 -11.43 14.32
CA LEU A 18 13.66 -11.59 14.59
C LEU A 18 14.27 -12.79 13.87
N LYS A 19 13.58 -13.93 13.87
CA LYS A 19 14.03 -15.12 13.13
C LYS A 19 14.13 -14.83 11.62
N LEU A 20 13.17 -14.12 11.04
CA LEU A 20 13.20 -13.73 9.63
C LEU A 20 14.34 -12.77 9.32
N GLN A 21 14.61 -11.80 10.20
CA GLN A 21 15.78 -10.92 10.07
C GLN A 21 17.08 -11.72 10.06
N GLN A 22 17.26 -12.63 11.03
CA GLN A 22 18.47 -13.45 11.14
C GLN A 22 18.71 -14.30 9.89
N VAL A 23 17.65 -14.90 9.33
CA VAL A 23 17.74 -15.66 8.07
C VAL A 23 18.20 -14.76 6.91
N ALA A 24 17.64 -13.55 6.80
CA ALA A 24 18.03 -12.60 5.74
C ALA A 24 19.51 -12.16 5.87
N VAL A 25 19.94 -11.83 7.08
CA VAL A 25 21.33 -11.40 7.36
C VAL A 25 22.32 -12.54 7.11
N GLU A 26 21.98 -13.76 7.54
CA GLU A 26 22.85 -14.92 7.36
C GLU A 26 22.95 -15.32 5.88
N THR A 27 21.84 -15.29 5.15
CA THR A 27 21.84 -15.54 3.70
C THR A 27 22.71 -14.51 2.97
N ASN A 28 22.60 -13.23 3.34
CA ASN A 28 23.47 -12.16 2.80
C ASN A 28 24.96 -12.43 3.09
N ARG A 29 25.30 -12.90 4.30
CA ARG A 29 26.68 -13.27 4.67
C ARG A 29 27.20 -14.42 3.81
N GLU A 30 26.42 -15.50 3.67
CA GLU A 30 26.79 -16.67 2.89
C GLU A 30 27.01 -16.34 1.42
N TYR A 31 26.07 -15.62 0.80
CA TYR A 31 26.15 -15.27 -0.62
C TYR A 31 27.25 -14.25 -0.91
N ALA A 32 27.48 -13.27 -0.03
CA ALA A 32 28.60 -12.34 -0.19
C ALA A 32 29.95 -13.07 -0.19
N ALA A 33 30.12 -14.06 0.70
CA ALA A 33 31.32 -14.89 0.76
C ALA A 33 31.49 -15.75 -0.51
N LEU A 34 30.41 -16.36 -1.00
CA LEU A 34 30.43 -17.15 -2.25
C LEU A 34 30.80 -16.28 -3.47
N LEU A 35 30.35 -15.04 -3.49
CA LEU A 35 30.61 -14.09 -4.58
C LEU A 35 31.97 -13.36 -4.44
N GLY A 36 32.64 -13.48 -3.29
CA GLY A 36 33.90 -12.78 -3.02
C GLY A 36 33.74 -11.26 -2.90
N ILE A 37 32.57 -10.79 -2.46
CA ILE A 37 32.27 -9.36 -2.25
C ILE A 37 32.02 -9.07 -0.76
N ASN A 38 31.97 -7.78 -0.41
CA ASN A 38 31.60 -7.39 0.95
C ASN A 38 30.13 -7.71 1.22
N GLN A 39 29.85 -8.18 2.43
CA GLN A 39 28.48 -8.34 2.91
C GLN A 39 27.76 -6.99 2.91
N SER A 40 26.49 -6.97 2.50
CA SER A 40 25.67 -5.75 2.57
C SER A 40 25.47 -5.34 4.03
N THR A 41 25.66 -4.06 4.35
CA THR A 41 25.54 -3.53 5.72
C THR A 41 24.14 -3.67 6.32
N ALA A 42 23.11 -3.65 5.47
CA ALA A 42 21.72 -3.83 5.87
C ALA A 42 20.93 -4.46 4.72
N VAL A 43 20.05 -5.39 5.04
CA VAL A 43 19.28 -6.18 4.06
C VAL A 43 17.78 -6.28 4.38
N THR A 44 17.36 -5.76 5.53
CA THR A 44 15.94 -5.74 5.91
C THR A 44 15.36 -4.33 6.02
N CYS A 45 14.16 -4.18 5.46
CA CYS A 45 13.34 -2.98 5.53
C CYS A 45 11.85 -3.37 5.44
N VAL A 46 10.96 -2.42 5.75
CA VAL A 46 9.53 -2.54 5.43
C VAL A 46 9.10 -1.38 4.53
N LYS A 47 8.50 -1.71 3.39
CA LYS A 47 7.86 -0.74 2.49
C LYS A 47 6.34 -0.93 2.58
N PRO A 48 5.52 0.12 2.43
CA PRO A 48 4.06 -0.04 2.35
C PRO A 48 3.60 -0.91 1.16
N SER A 49 4.46 -1.16 0.16
CA SER A 49 4.29 -2.17 -0.90
C SER A 49 2.90 -2.24 -1.55
N GLY A 50 2.26 -1.07 -1.77
CA GLY A 50 0.86 -0.95 -2.17
C GLY A 50 0.45 -1.83 -3.35
N ASN A 51 1.25 -1.87 -4.42
CA ASN A 51 0.96 -2.68 -5.61
C ASN A 51 1.03 -4.19 -5.31
N SER A 52 2.10 -4.64 -4.64
CA SER A 52 2.26 -6.04 -4.24
C SER A 52 1.13 -6.48 -3.31
N SER A 53 0.72 -5.61 -2.39
CA SER A 53 -0.41 -5.84 -1.49
C SER A 53 -1.73 -5.98 -2.24
N GLN A 54 -1.93 -5.25 -3.34
CA GLN A 54 -3.11 -5.46 -4.17
C GLN A 54 -3.07 -6.79 -4.91
N LEU A 55 -1.93 -7.13 -5.51
CA LEU A 55 -1.77 -8.38 -6.23
C LEU A 55 -1.99 -9.59 -5.32
N LEU A 56 -1.45 -9.56 -4.12
CA LEU A 56 -1.53 -10.65 -3.15
C LEU A 56 -2.76 -10.57 -2.23
N ASN A 57 -3.59 -9.54 -2.39
CA ASN A 57 -4.68 -9.21 -1.48
C ASN A 57 -4.27 -9.25 0.00
N SER A 58 -3.27 -8.45 0.37
CA SER A 58 -2.80 -8.27 1.75
C SER A 58 -2.90 -6.81 2.19
N SER A 59 -2.72 -6.58 3.49
CA SER A 59 -2.45 -5.27 4.07
C SER A 59 -1.09 -4.76 3.57
N SER A 60 -0.86 -3.46 3.69
CA SER A 60 0.25 -2.75 3.05
C SER A 60 1.38 -2.45 4.04
N GLY A 61 2.46 -3.22 3.98
CA GLY A 61 3.56 -3.17 4.94
C GLY A 61 3.05 -3.40 6.36
N LEU A 62 3.17 -2.35 7.18
CA LEU A 62 2.70 -2.30 8.57
C LEU A 62 1.24 -1.84 8.72
N HIS A 63 0.64 -1.30 7.66
CA HIS A 63 -0.67 -0.66 7.75
C HIS A 63 -1.79 -1.69 7.85
N ALA A 64 -2.83 -1.32 8.59
CA ALA A 64 -4.10 -2.03 8.62
C ALA A 64 -4.81 -1.93 7.25
N ARG A 65 -5.88 -2.70 7.07
CA ARG A 65 -6.77 -2.50 5.91
C ARG A 65 -7.42 -1.12 6.01
N TRP A 66 -7.90 -0.59 4.88
CA TRP A 66 -8.57 0.72 4.89
C TRP A 66 -9.86 0.66 5.71
N ALA A 67 -10.81 -0.17 5.29
CA ALA A 67 -12.11 -0.39 5.95
C ALA A 67 -12.58 -1.83 5.70
N ASN A 68 -13.68 -2.24 6.34
CA ASN A 68 -14.31 -3.52 6.07
C ASN A 68 -14.88 -3.59 4.64
N TYR A 69 -15.54 -2.51 4.22
CA TYR A 69 -16.12 -2.35 2.89
C TYR A 69 -15.77 -0.96 2.37
N TYR A 70 -15.28 -0.87 1.14
CA TYR A 70 -14.90 0.40 0.54
C TYR A 70 -14.93 0.32 -0.99
N ILE A 71 -15.10 1.47 -1.64
CA ILE A 71 -14.80 1.63 -3.06
C ILE A 71 -13.33 2.00 -3.18
N ARG A 72 -12.60 1.26 -4.00
CA ARG A 72 -11.24 1.60 -4.42
C ARG A 72 -11.30 2.27 -5.79
N ASN A 73 -10.94 3.54 -5.82
CA ASN A 73 -10.86 4.33 -7.04
C ASN A 73 -9.49 4.15 -7.70
N VAL A 74 -9.49 3.70 -8.95
CA VAL A 74 -8.27 3.49 -9.75
C VAL A 74 -8.32 4.36 -10.99
N ARG A 75 -7.28 5.16 -11.19
CA ARG A 75 -7.14 6.04 -12.35
C ARG A 75 -6.52 5.28 -13.50
N VAL A 76 -7.15 5.34 -14.67
CA VAL A 76 -6.70 4.66 -15.88
C VAL A 76 -6.74 5.66 -17.04
N GLY A 77 -5.64 5.75 -17.80
CA GLY A 77 -5.60 6.60 -18.99
C GLY A 77 -6.57 6.11 -20.07
N ALA A 78 -7.34 7.02 -20.66
CA ALA A 78 -8.39 6.73 -21.64
C ALA A 78 -7.88 5.97 -22.88
N HIS A 79 -6.61 6.18 -23.25
CA HIS A 79 -5.99 5.53 -24.40
C HIS A 79 -5.49 4.10 -24.11
N SER A 80 -5.41 3.69 -22.84
CA SER A 80 -4.86 2.38 -22.49
C SER A 80 -5.79 1.24 -22.94
N PRO A 81 -5.24 0.10 -23.40
CA PRO A 81 -6.01 -1.10 -23.70
C PRO A 81 -6.90 -1.54 -22.52
N VAL A 82 -6.39 -1.40 -21.29
CA VAL A 82 -7.12 -1.72 -20.06
C VAL A 82 -8.37 -0.85 -19.90
N CYS A 83 -8.30 0.46 -20.16
CA CYS A 83 -9.46 1.34 -20.07
C CYS A 83 -10.58 0.89 -21.03
N LYS A 84 -10.23 0.56 -22.27
CA LYS A 84 -11.18 0.09 -23.29
C LYS A 84 -11.85 -1.23 -22.88
N VAL A 85 -11.08 -2.18 -22.32
CA VAL A 85 -11.64 -3.44 -21.79
C VAL A 85 -12.62 -3.17 -20.65
N LEU A 86 -12.27 -2.27 -19.72
CA LEU A 86 -13.13 -1.93 -18.59
C LEU A 86 -14.42 -1.23 -19.05
N GLN A 87 -14.34 -0.34 -20.03
CA GLN A 87 -15.49 0.33 -20.64
C GLN A 87 -16.44 -0.66 -21.32
N ASP A 88 -15.88 -1.57 -22.14
CA ASP A 88 -16.68 -2.57 -22.87
C ASP A 88 -17.31 -3.62 -21.95
N ALA A 89 -16.68 -3.90 -20.81
CA ALA A 89 -17.28 -4.71 -19.73
C ALA A 89 -18.38 -3.95 -18.97
N GLY A 90 -18.52 -2.63 -19.15
CA GLY A 90 -19.50 -1.81 -18.44
C GLY A 90 -19.12 -1.53 -16.98
N VAL A 91 -17.83 -1.52 -16.66
CA VAL A 91 -17.35 -1.25 -15.30
C VAL A 91 -17.72 0.18 -14.90
N PRO A 92 -18.26 0.41 -13.68
CA PRO A 92 -18.55 1.76 -13.20
C PRO A 92 -17.30 2.65 -13.22
N MET A 93 -17.39 3.76 -13.95
CA MET A 93 -16.31 4.74 -14.04
C MET A 93 -16.82 6.13 -14.43
N ASP A 94 -16.11 7.14 -13.95
CA ASP A 94 -16.35 8.55 -14.24
C ASP A 94 -15.07 9.24 -14.74
N PRO A 95 -15.19 10.33 -15.53
CA PRO A 95 -14.04 11.19 -15.84
C PRO A 95 -13.35 11.67 -14.57
N GLU A 96 -12.03 11.82 -14.61
CA GLU A 96 -11.27 12.47 -13.53
C GLU A 96 -11.84 13.86 -13.20
N ASN A 97 -11.74 14.26 -11.94
CA ASN A 97 -12.10 15.60 -11.47
C ASN A 97 -11.65 16.71 -12.44
N GLY A 98 -12.61 17.53 -12.87
CA GLY A 98 -12.39 18.63 -13.81
C GLY A 98 -12.50 18.24 -15.30
N GLN A 99 -12.74 16.96 -15.61
CA GLN A 99 -12.96 16.47 -16.97
C GLN A 99 -14.43 16.12 -17.22
N THR A 100 -14.83 16.10 -18.49
CA THR A 100 -16.15 15.65 -18.96
C THR A 100 -15.98 14.36 -19.77
N ARG A 101 -17.08 13.64 -20.02
CA ARG A 101 -17.02 12.41 -20.83
C ARG A 101 -16.48 12.66 -22.25
N ASP A 102 -16.68 13.86 -22.78
CA ASP A 102 -16.25 14.24 -24.13
C ASP A 102 -14.75 14.56 -24.23
N ASN A 103 -14.10 14.92 -23.11
CA ASN A 103 -12.69 15.32 -23.08
C ASN A 103 -11.82 14.50 -22.11
N ALA A 104 -12.37 13.42 -21.55
CA ALA A 104 -11.72 12.60 -20.55
C ALA A 104 -10.45 11.94 -21.11
N ASN A 105 -9.29 12.33 -20.57
CA ASN A 105 -8.02 11.64 -20.81
C ASN A 105 -7.72 10.60 -19.72
N THR A 106 -8.41 10.70 -18.58
CA THR A 106 -8.27 9.82 -17.43
C THR A 106 -9.66 9.46 -16.91
N TRP A 107 -9.86 8.17 -16.66
CA TRP A 107 -11.07 7.62 -16.08
C TRP A 107 -10.78 7.09 -14.68
N VAL A 108 -11.67 7.38 -13.74
CA VAL A 108 -11.66 6.83 -12.40
C VAL A 108 -12.60 5.65 -12.37
N VAL A 109 -12.04 4.47 -12.15
CA VAL A 109 -12.76 3.20 -12.11
C VAL A 109 -13.05 2.84 -10.66
N HIS A 110 -14.31 2.49 -10.37
CA HIS A 110 -14.82 2.31 -9.00
C HIS A 110 -14.95 0.83 -8.65
N PHE A 111 -13.97 0.26 -7.95
CA PHE A 111 -14.00 -1.15 -7.55
C PHE A 111 -14.60 -1.32 -6.15
N PRO A 112 -15.74 -2.02 -5.97
CA PRO A 112 -16.21 -2.39 -4.65
C PRO A 112 -15.29 -3.47 -4.07
N VAL A 113 -14.73 -3.22 -2.89
CA VAL A 113 -13.79 -4.12 -2.20
C VAL A 113 -14.31 -4.45 -0.81
N LYS A 114 -14.17 -5.73 -0.45
CA LYS A 114 -14.40 -6.24 0.90
C LYS A 114 -13.07 -6.73 1.46
N SER A 115 -12.68 -6.22 2.63
CA SER A 115 -11.53 -6.73 3.37
C SER A 115 -11.81 -8.15 3.89
N PRO A 116 -10.76 -8.95 4.16
CA PRO A 116 -10.94 -10.26 4.79
C PRO A 116 -11.78 -10.17 6.08
N GLU A 117 -12.53 -11.23 6.37
CA GLU A 117 -13.31 -11.30 7.60
C GLU A 117 -12.40 -11.24 8.83
N GLY A 118 -12.73 -10.38 9.79
CA GLY A 118 -11.92 -10.15 10.97
C GLY A 118 -10.64 -9.33 10.74
N ALA A 119 -10.45 -8.76 9.55
CA ALA A 119 -9.32 -7.89 9.29
C ALA A 119 -9.35 -6.63 10.16
N GLN A 120 -8.18 -6.24 10.67
CA GLN A 120 -8.03 -4.95 11.33
C GLN A 120 -8.01 -3.83 10.29
N THR A 121 -8.74 -2.77 10.59
CA THR A 121 -8.90 -1.57 9.77
C THR A 121 -8.22 -0.37 10.42
N ARG A 122 -8.12 0.74 9.67
CA ARG A 122 -7.51 1.98 10.17
C ARG A 122 -8.19 2.56 11.40
N ASN A 123 -9.47 2.23 11.63
CA ASN A 123 -10.24 2.73 12.76
C ASN A 123 -10.09 1.84 14.01
N ASP A 124 -9.44 0.68 13.89
CA ASP A 124 -9.30 -0.28 15.00
C ASP A 124 -8.03 -0.05 15.84
N ARG A 125 -7.27 1.01 15.54
CA ARG A 125 -5.98 1.29 16.17
C ARG A 125 -5.80 2.76 16.46
N THR A 126 -5.39 3.05 17.68
CA THR A 126 -4.88 4.37 18.08
C THR A 126 -3.57 4.69 17.37
N ALA A 127 -3.20 5.96 17.34
CA ALA A 127 -1.91 6.41 16.84
C ALA A 127 -0.75 5.80 17.64
N LEU A 128 -0.90 5.66 18.97
CA LEU A 128 0.11 5.03 19.82
C LEU A 128 0.31 3.54 19.49
N GLU A 129 -0.77 2.78 19.32
CA GLU A 129 -0.66 1.37 18.93
C GLU A 129 0.05 1.21 17.58
N GLN A 130 -0.16 2.13 16.64
CA GLN A 130 0.56 2.14 15.37
C GLN A 130 2.06 2.45 15.58
N CYS A 131 2.39 3.42 16.44
CA CYS A 131 3.78 3.76 16.81
C CYS A 131 4.49 2.57 17.49
N ASP A 132 3.84 1.91 18.45
CA ASP A 132 4.41 0.76 19.15
C ASP A 132 4.69 -0.41 18.20
N PHE A 133 3.80 -0.66 17.25
CA PHE A 133 4.01 -1.70 16.24
C PHE A 133 5.08 -1.33 15.22
N TRP A 134 5.22 -0.05 14.89
CA TRP A 134 6.36 0.45 14.14
C TRP A 134 7.66 0.21 14.90
N LEU A 135 7.71 0.51 16.21
CA LEU A 135 8.89 0.30 17.05
C LEU A 135 9.24 -1.18 17.13
N GLN A 136 8.25 -2.06 17.31
CA GLN A 136 8.45 -3.50 17.31
C GLN A 136 9.13 -3.96 16.01
N ASN A 137 8.66 -3.48 14.85
CA ASN A 137 9.29 -3.79 13.57
C ASN A 137 10.69 -3.19 13.44
N LYS A 138 10.88 -1.96 13.94
CA LYS A 138 12.17 -1.28 13.95
C LYS A 138 13.23 -2.06 14.72
N VAL A 139 12.86 -2.65 15.86
CA VAL A 139 13.81 -3.34 16.74
C VAL A 139 13.95 -4.83 16.41
N ASN A 140 12.89 -5.49 15.93
CA ASN A 140 12.90 -6.94 15.73
C ASN A 140 13.09 -7.37 14.27
N TYR A 141 12.89 -6.51 13.28
CA TYR A 141 13.01 -6.92 11.87
C TYR A 141 13.94 -6.04 11.04
N THR A 142 13.81 -4.72 11.10
CA THR A 142 14.47 -3.83 10.12
C THR A 142 15.85 -3.35 10.57
N GLU A 143 16.87 -3.53 9.74
CA GLU A 143 18.16 -2.85 9.87
C GLU A 143 18.07 -1.41 9.32
N HIS A 144 17.30 -1.21 8.24
CA HIS A 144 16.94 0.10 7.73
C HIS A 144 15.76 0.70 8.51
N ASN A 145 14.73 1.20 7.82
CA ASN A 145 13.58 1.85 8.42
C ASN A 145 12.29 1.13 8.01
N PRO A 146 11.32 0.95 8.92
CA PRO A 146 9.96 0.62 8.53
C PRO A 146 9.26 1.89 8.04
N SER A 147 8.83 1.90 6.78
CA SER A 147 8.03 3.02 6.25
C SER A 147 6.59 2.90 6.74
N VAL A 148 6.10 3.95 7.40
CA VAL A 148 4.75 4.03 7.95
C VAL A 148 4.18 5.45 7.84
N THR A 149 2.87 5.52 7.60
CA THR A 149 2.05 6.71 7.83
C THR A 149 1.15 6.40 9.02
N ILE A 150 1.35 7.12 10.12
CA ILE A 150 0.52 7.04 11.31
C ILE A 150 -0.68 7.96 11.10
N THR A 151 -1.88 7.38 11.08
CA THR A 151 -3.12 8.17 11.10
C THR A 151 -3.53 8.47 12.53
N TYR A 152 -3.89 9.72 12.81
CA TYR A 152 -4.21 10.17 14.17
C TYR A 152 -5.40 11.12 14.23
N GLN A 153 -6.06 11.12 15.38
CA GLN A 153 -7.10 12.08 15.78
C GLN A 153 -6.50 13.24 16.59
N GLN A 154 -7.24 14.35 16.65
CA GLN A 154 -6.76 15.59 17.27
C GLN A 154 -6.39 15.43 18.76
N ASP A 155 -7.11 14.56 19.48
CA ASP A 155 -6.90 14.28 20.91
C ASP A 155 -5.70 13.36 21.18
N GLU A 156 -5.15 12.68 20.17
CA GLU A 156 -3.98 11.79 20.30
C GLU A 156 -2.64 12.53 20.15
N VAL A 157 -2.66 13.81 19.73
CA VAL A 157 -1.44 14.57 19.35
C VAL A 157 -0.44 14.67 20.50
N LEU A 158 -0.88 14.93 21.72
CA LEU A 158 0.02 15.07 22.88
C LEU A 158 0.71 13.76 23.21
N ASP A 159 0.00 12.64 23.10
CA ASP A 159 0.53 11.31 23.36
C ASP A 159 1.56 10.91 22.29
N ILE A 160 1.29 11.23 21.02
CA ILE A 160 2.26 11.03 19.93
C ILE A 160 3.54 11.82 20.17
N ILE A 161 3.44 13.12 20.53
CA ILE A 161 4.62 13.96 20.79
C ILE A 161 5.47 13.37 21.92
N ARG A 162 4.82 12.94 23.01
CA ARG A 162 5.50 12.30 24.13
C ARG A 162 6.20 11.01 23.71
N TRP A 163 5.49 10.16 22.97
CA TRP A 163 6.03 8.89 22.49
C TRP A 163 7.27 9.09 21.59
N ILE A 164 7.21 10.06 20.67
CA ILE A 164 8.35 10.40 19.80
C ILE A 164 9.55 10.86 20.63
N TRP A 165 9.32 11.72 21.63
CA TRP A 165 10.38 12.20 22.50
C TRP A 165 11.09 11.07 23.26
N GLU A 166 10.32 10.09 23.75
CA GLU A 166 10.82 8.94 24.49
C GLU A 166 11.60 7.94 23.61
N HIS A 167 11.32 7.89 22.30
CA HIS A 167 11.91 6.91 21.37
C HIS A 167 12.77 7.52 20.25
N GLN A 168 13.16 8.79 20.40
CA GLN A 168 13.87 9.55 19.37
C GLN A 168 15.18 8.91 18.88
N ASP A 169 15.86 8.12 19.72
CA ASP A 169 17.09 7.41 19.37
C ASP A 169 16.85 6.25 18.38
N LYS A 170 15.61 5.79 18.25
CA LYS A 170 15.21 4.70 17.34
C LYS A 170 14.65 5.21 16.02
N ILE A 171 14.15 6.44 15.99
CA ILE A 171 13.38 6.98 14.85
C ILE A 171 14.32 7.38 13.71
N GLY A 172 14.22 6.67 12.57
CA GLY A 172 14.85 7.06 11.31
C GLY A 172 13.94 7.89 10.41
N GLY A 173 12.64 7.61 10.44
CA GLY A 173 11.63 8.38 9.71
C GLY A 173 10.23 7.79 9.88
N MET A 174 9.25 8.64 10.16
CA MET A 174 7.83 8.32 10.28
C MET A 174 7.02 9.45 9.67
N ALA A 175 5.91 9.16 9.02
CA ALA A 175 4.96 10.16 8.54
C ALA A 175 3.72 10.16 9.44
N PHE A 176 3.15 11.34 9.71
CA PHE A 176 1.93 11.50 10.49
C PHE A 176 0.89 12.23 9.63
N LEU A 177 -0.32 11.70 9.54
CA LEU A 177 -1.40 12.27 8.73
C LEU A 177 -2.70 12.33 9.56
N PRO A 178 -3.36 13.49 9.70
CA PRO A 178 -4.64 13.58 10.40
C PRO A 178 -5.73 12.81 9.64
N SER A 179 -6.56 12.06 10.36
CA SER A 179 -7.65 11.25 9.77
C SER A 179 -8.89 12.06 9.39
N PHE A 180 -8.93 13.37 9.67
CA PHE A 180 -10.14 14.20 9.61
C PHE A 180 -10.12 15.33 8.57
N ASP A 181 -8.98 15.65 7.94
CA ASP A 181 -8.82 16.89 7.18
C ASP A 181 -8.94 16.77 5.64
N ALA A 182 -8.96 15.56 5.07
CA ALA A 182 -8.95 15.39 3.62
C ALA A 182 -10.24 14.75 3.09
N GLN A 183 -11.16 15.58 2.60
CA GLN A 183 -12.25 15.15 1.72
C GLN A 183 -12.14 15.88 0.39
N TYR A 184 -11.96 15.12 -0.68
CA TYR A 184 -12.02 15.60 -2.05
C TYR A 184 -12.76 14.57 -2.90
N ASP A 185 -13.33 15.00 -4.02
CA ASP A 185 -14.05 14.09 -4.91
C ASP A 185 -13.11 12.99 -5.44
N GLN A 186 -13.62 11.77 -5.62
CA GLN A 186 -12.83 10.65 -6.15
C GLN A 186 -11.57 10.32 -5.32
N MET A 187 -11.69 10.33 -3.99
CA MET A 187 -10.66 9.80 -3.09
C MET A 187 -10.27 8.36 -3.49
N PRO A 188 -8.99 7.96 -3.38
CA PRO A 188 -8.53 6.61 -3.71
C PRO A 188 -9.29 5.50 -2.98
N TYR A 189 -9.74 5.78 -1.76
CA TYR A 189 -10.57 4.88 -0.95
C TYR A 189 -11.77 5.64 -0.40
N VAL A 190 -12.96 5.09 -0.59
CA VAL A 190 -14.21 5.62 -0.04
C VAL A 190 -14.86 4.53 0.80
N GLU A 191 -14.95 4.74 2.10
CA GLU A 191 -15.62 3.77 2.99
C GLU A 191 -17.12 3.73 2.73
N ILE A 192 -17.68 2.53 2.63
CA ILE A 192 -19.11 2.30 2.34
C ILE A 192 -19.70 1.29 3.32
N GLY A 193 -21.04 1.24 3.39
CA GLY A 193 -21.75 0.25 4.19
C GLY A 193 -21.74 -1.14 3.55
N LYS A 194 -22.03 -2.17 4.36
CA LYS A 194 -22.16 -3.56 3.88
C LYS A 194 -23.24 -3.70 2.80
N ASP A 195 -24.43 -3.14 3.04
CA ASP A 195 -25.55 -3.24 2.10
C ASP A 195 -25.24 -2.59 0.75
N GLU A 196 -24.53 -1.46 0.76
CA GLU A 196 -24.07 -0.78 -0.44
C GLU A 196 -23.03 -1.62 -1.19
N TYR A 197 -22.06 -2.18 -0.48
CA TYR A 197 -21.09 -3.11 -1.08
C TYR A 197 -21.78 -4.31 -1.74
N GLU A 198 -22.74 -4.94 -1.06
CA GLU A 198 -23.45 -6.10 -1.59
C GLU A 198 -24.23 -5.75 -2.86
N GLN A 199 -24.86 -4.58 -2.91
CA GLN A 199 -25.56 -4.10 -4.11
C GLN A 199 -24.60 -3.79 -5.26
N LEU A 200 -23.47 -3.14 -4.98
CA LEU A 200 -22.47 -2.79 -5.99
C LEU A 200 -21.77 -4.04 -6.52
N ALA A 201 -21.35 -4.94 -5.64
CA ALA A 201 -20.69 -6.19 -6.00
C ALA A 201 -21.60 -7.10 -6.84
N ALA A 202 -22.88 -7.20 -6.51
CA ALA A 202 -23.84 -7.98 -7.30
C ALA A 202 -24.08 -7.42 -8.72
N LYS A 203 -23.88 -6.12 -8.91
CA LYS A 203 -24.02 -5.44 -10.21
C LYS A 203 -22.68 -5.30 -10.95
N PHE A 204 -21.56 -5.58 -10.29
CA PHE A 204 -20.24 -5.38 -10.86
C PHE A 204 -20.01 -6.41 -11.98
N PRO A 205 -19.64 -5.98 -13.20
CA PRO A 205 -19.54 -6.91 -14.32
C PRO A 205 -18.30 -7.81 -14.19
N GLU A 206 -18.38 -8.99 -14.81
CA GLU A 206 -17.19 -9.81 -15.03
C GLU A 206 -16.28 -9.15 -16.06
N ILE A 207 -14.98 -9.05 -15.74
CA ILE A 207 -13.98 -8.45 -16.61
C ILE A 207 -13.14 -9.57 -17.22
N ASP A 208 -13.22 -9.71 -18.55
CA ASP A 208 -12.36 -10.62 -19.30
C ASP A 208 -11.10 -9.88 -19.77
N PHE A 209 -10.07 -9.87 -18.92
CA PHE A 209 -8.78 -9.26 -19.23
C PHE A 209 -8.04 -9.94 -20.40
N SER A 210 -8.46 -11.13 -20.85
CA SER A 210 -7.90 -11.71 -22.06
C SER A 210 -8.23 -10.86 -23.30
N LYS A 211 -9.25 -9.99 -23.24
CA LYS A 211 -9.59 -9.08 -24.36
C LYS A 211 -8.61 -7.92 -24.55
N ILE A 212 -7.62 -7.74 -23.66
CA ILE A 212 -6.62 -6.67 -23.78
C ILE A 212 -5.93 -6.69 -25.16
N TYR A 213 -5.58 -7.88 -25.68
CA TYR A 213 -4.89 -8.00 -26.99
C TYR A 213 -5.69 -7.39 -28.15
N ARG A 214 -7.01 -7.22 -28.02
CA ARG A 214 -7.85 -6.63 -29.07
C ARG A 214 -7.65 -5.12 -29.21
N TYR A 215 -7.17 -4.49 -28.14
CA TYR A 215 -6.99 -3.04 -28.04
C TYR A 215 -5.52 -2.64 -27.99
N GLU A 216 -4.64 -3.61 -27.82
CA GLU A 216 -3.19 -3.46 -27.88
C GLU A 216 -2.75 -3.54 -29.34
N GLU A 217 -2.72 -2.38 -30.00
CA GLU A 217 -2.34 -2.27 -31.42
C GLU A 217 -0.82 -2.36 -31.62
N GLU A 218 -0.05 -1.91 -30.62
CA GLU A 218 1.41 -1.95 -30.57
C GLU A 218 1.85 -2.30 -29.14
N ASP A 219 3.05 -2.89 -29.01
CA ASP A 219 3.65 -3.14 -27.70
C ASP A 219 4.06 -1.80 -27.06
N LEU A 220 3.27 -1.37 -26.08
CA LEU A 220 3.53 -0.17 -25.29
C LEU A 220 4.47 -0.43 -24.12
N THR A 221 4.96 -1.67 -23.94
CA THR A 221 5.98 -1.99 -22.94
C THR A 221 7.36 -1.59 -23.45
N THR A 222 7.63 -0.28 -23.47
CA THR A 222 9.00 0.15 -23.23
C THR A 222 9.32 -0.34 -21.82
N ALA A 223 10.10 -1.42 -21.69
CA ALA A 223 10.70 -1.80 -20.42
C ALA A 223 11.51 -0.57 -19.97
N ALA A 224 10.88 0.29 -19.18
CA ALA A 224 11.49 1.50 -18.68
C ALA A 224 12.69 1.01 -17.89
N GLN A 225 13.89 1.20 -18.46
CA GLN A 225 15.14 1.16 -17.73
C GLN A 225 15.19 2.40 -16.83
N GLU A 226 14.14 2.60 -16.01
CA GLU A 226 14.23 3.51 -14.90
C GLU A 226 15.13 2.84 -13.88
N PHE A 227 16.39 3.29 -13.85
CA PHE A 227 17.25 3.05 -12.72
C PHE A 227 16.52 3.53 -11.47
N ALA A 228 16.08 2.58 -10.63
CA ALA A 228 15.34 2.85 -9.40
C ALA A 228 16.10 3.74 -8.40
N CYS A 229 17.38 4.04 -8.64
CA CYS A 229 18.22 4.92 -7.85
C CYS A 229 19.27 5.61 -8.75
N LEU A 230 18.95 6.79 -9.29
CA LEU A 230 20.00 7.79 -9.55
C LEU A 230 20.26 8.51 -8.21
N SER A 231 21.24 8.01 -7.46
CA SER A 231 21.75 8.68 -6.25
C SER A 231 22.14 10.13 -6.58
N GLY A 232 21.31 11.10 -6.20
CA GLY A 232 21.65 12.52 -6.23
C GLY A 232 20.60 13.50 -6.75
N GLN A 233 19.44 13.06 -7.24
CA GLN A 233 18.34 13.96 -7.62
C GLN A 233 17.02 13.48 -7.03
N CYS A 234 16.76 13.88 -5.78
CA CYS A 234 15.39 14.08 -5.33
C CYS A 234 15.02 15.51 -5.71
N ASP A 235 14.10 15.68 -6.65
CA ASP A 235 13.39 16.94 -6.78
C ASP A 235 12.49 17.09 -5.55
N ILE A 236 12.57 18.25 -4.90
CA ILE A 236 11.80 18.62 -3.69
C ILE A 236 10.31 18.71 -4.03
#